data_AF-A0A0Q3HSF4-F1
#
_entry.id   AF-A0A0Q3HSF4-F1
#
_cell.length_a   1.000
_cell.length_b   1.000
_cell.length_c   1.000
_cell.angle_alpha   90.00
_cell.angle_beta   90.00
_cell.angle_gamma   90.00
#
_symmetry.space_group_name_H-M   'P 1'
#
loop_
_entity.id
_entity.type
_entity.pdbx_description
1 polymer ?
#
loop_
_entity_poly.entity_id
_entity_poly.type
_entity_poly.pdbx_seq_one_letter_code
_entity_poly.pdbx_strand_id
1 'polypeptide(L)'
;MKKICFTFSLLLFFSCGQKNTEANNAVENANSTTSYTRFSKGENILDAIYNEQIKNDENIKKLDDKIKALYEDKEKVTNINQEIMNKSSEYYSDVESIASNITDSLLKKQILELIKISADKIYLKEKSSEN
;
A
#
# COMPACT_ATOMS: atom_id res chain seq x y z
N MET A 1 23.92 32.82 -50.04
CA MET A 1 23.10 31.60 -50.26
C MET A 1 23.59 30.55 -49.26
N LYS A 2 22.83 29.84 -48.44
CA LYS A 2 21.42 29.85 -48.00
C LYS A 2 21.50 29.51 -46.50
N LYS A 3 20.69 30.19 -45.68
CA LYS A 3 20.49 29.87 -44.26
C LYS A 3 19.53 28.68 -44.18
N ILE A 4 19.87 27.63 -43.44
CA ILE A 4 18.94 26.55 -43.12
C ILE A 4 18.30 26.90 -41.78
N CYS A 5 17.08 27.42 -41.84
CA CYS A 5 16.19 27.52 -40.68
C CYS A 5 15.23 26.35 -40.73
N PHE A 6 15.13 25.64 -39.60
CA PHE A 6 14.19 24.56 -39.33
C PHE A 6 12.75 25.05 -39.51
N THR A 7 12.04 24.51 -40.50
CA THR A 7 10.64 24.83 -40.77
C THR A 7 9.72 23.94 -39.94
N PHE A 8 9.02 24.59 -39.01
CA PHE A 8 7.65 24.34 -38.54
C PHE A 8 7.09 22.91 -38.65
N SER A 9 6.87 22.33 -37.46
CA SER A 9 5.95 21.23 -37.20
C SER A 9 4.62 21.40 -37.94
N LEU A 10 4.47 20.53 -38.93
CA LEU A 10 3.31 19.72 -39.22
C LEU A 10 1.97 20.18 -38.60
N LEU A 11 1.15 20.73 -39.49
CA LEU A 11 -0.30 20.83 -39.43
C LEU A 11 -0.96 19.58 -38.80
N LEU A 12 -1.49 19.71 -37.59
CA LEU A 12 -2.43 18.75 -36.98
C LEU A 12 -3.78 19.40 -36.65
N PHE A 13 -4.29 20.28 -37.54
CA PHE A 13 -5.58 20.96 -37.33
C PHE A 13 -6.66 20.64 -38.37
N PHE A 14 -6.48 19.64 -39.24
CA PHE A 14 -7.50 19.24 -40.21
C PHE A 14 -8.10 17.85 -39.96
N SER A 15 -8.68 17.66 -38.77
CA SER A 15 -9.74 16.66 -38.60
C SER A 15 -10.84 17.21 -37.70
N CYS A 16 -11.48 18.28 -38.15
CA CYS A 16 -12.84 18.63 -37.74
C CYS A 16 -13.74 18.31 -38.92
N GLY A 17 -14.15 17.05 -39.00
CA GLY A 17 -15.02 16.53 -40.04
C GLY A 17 -16.18 15.79 -39.41
N GLN A 18 -17.38 16.36 -39.61
CA GLN A 18 -18.69 15.71 -39.58
C GLN A 18 -19.45 15.69 -38.24
N LYS A 19 -20.33 16.69 -38.09
CA LYS A 19 -21.51 16.63 -37.21
C LYS A 19 -22.45 15.56 -37.78
N ASN A 20 -22.50 14.39 -37.14
CA ASN A 20 -23.63 13.48 -37.27
C ASN A 20 -24.46 13.57 -35.99
N THR A 21 -25.70 13.97 -36.20
CA THR A 21 -26.78 14.15 -35.23
C THR A 21 -27.24 12.80 -34.70
N GLU A 22 -26.62 12.27 -33.66
CA GLU A 22 -27.21 11.19 -32.84
C GLU A 22 -26.85 11.37 -31.36
N ALA A 23 -27.24 12.50 -30.79
CA ALA A 23 -27.15 12.76 -29.35
C ALA A 23 -28.39 12.26 -28.58
N ASN A 24 -29.09 11.22 -29.07
CA ASN A 24 -30.31 10.71 -28.43
C ASN A 24 -30.31 9.22 -28.05
N ASN A 25 -29.25 8.46 -28.35
CA ASN A 25 -29.22 7.01 -28.06
C ASN A 25 -28.22 6.58 -26.98
N ALA A 26 -27.60 7.52 -26.25
CA ALA A 26 -26.71 7.18 -25.13
C ALA A 26 -27.48 6.85 -23.82
N VAL A 27 -28.79 7.12 -23.76
CA VAL A 27 -29.62 6.87 -22.58
C VAL A 27 -30.50 5.61 -22.74
N GLU A 28 -30.74 5.15 -23.97
CA GLU A 28 -31.75 4.13 -24.25
C GLU A 28 -31.26 2.67 -24.12
N ASN A 29 -29.96 2.46 -23.89
CA ASN A 29 -29.38 1.15 -23.56
C ASN A 29 -29.06 0.95 -22.07
N ALA A 30 -29.50 1.85 -21.19
CA ALA A 30 -29.53 1.61 -19.75
C ALA A 30 -30.77 0.78 -19.35
N ASN A 31 -31.04 -0.31 -20.09
CA ASN A 31 -31.97 -1.36 -19.68
C ASN A 31 -31.28 -2.41 -18.79
N SER A 32 -30.27 -2.02 -17.99
CA SER A 32 -29.91 -2.81 -16.83
C SER A 32 -30.88 -2.44 -15.72
N THR A 33 -31.75 -3.39 -15.39
CA THR A 33 -32.55 -3.44 -14.17
C THR A 33 -31.64 -3.55 -12.92
N THR A 34 -30.66 -2.66 -12.78
CA THR A 34 -29.90 -2.48 -11.55
C THR A 34 -30.80 -1.70 -10.62
N SER A 35 -31.49 -2.46 -9.78
CA SER A 35 -32.36 -1.97 -8.73
C SER A 35 -31.55 -1.10 -7.76
N TYR A 36 -31.45 0.20 -8.06
CA TYR A 36 -30.89 1.24 -7.17
C TYR A 36 -31.68 1.36 -5.84
N THR A 37 -32.74 0.57 -5.64
CA THR A 37 -33.50 0.53 -4.40
C THR A 37 -32.78 -0.22 -3.26
N ARG A 38 -31.59 -0.81 -3.49
CA ARG A 38 -30.77 -1.40 -2.41
C ARG A 38 -29.89 -0.39 -1.68
N PHE A 39 -29.90 0.89 -2.06
CA PHE A 39 -29.31 1.98 -1.25
C PHE A 39 -30.15 2.25 0.01
N SER A 40 -30.36 1.24 0.84
CA SER A 40 -30.97 1.40 2.16
C SER A 40 -29.87 1.57 3.19
N LYS A 41 -29.78 2.76 3.77
CA LYS A 41 -29.05 3.10 5.00
C LYS A 41 -27.52 2.88 4.97
N GLY A 42 -26.79 3.91 4.52
CA GLY A 42 -25.46 4.21 5.04
C GLY A 42 -24.25 3.61 4.32
N GLU A 43 -24.44 2.82 3.26
CA GLU A 43 -23.33 2.37 2.41
C GLU A 43 -22.90 3.46 1.42
N ASN A 44 -21.58 3.61 1.25
CA ASN A 44 -21.00 4.53 0.28
C ASN A 44 -21.35 4.07 -1.14
N ILE A 45 -21.87 4.98 -1.97
CA ILE A 45 -22.25 4.73 -3.38
C ILE A 45 -21.09 4.13 -4.18
N LEU A 46 -19.85 4.54 -3.88
CA LEU A 46 -18.67 4.03 -4.55
C LEU A 46 -18.44 2.54 -4.27
N ASP A 47 -18.61 2.13 -3.01
CA ASP A 47 -18.44 0.73 -2.59
C ASP A 47 -19.55 -0.15 -3.18
N ALA A 48 -20.77 0.36 -3.27
CA ALA A 48 -21.88 -0.34 -3.91
C ALA A 48 -21.60 -0.60 -5.40
N ILE A 49 -21.13 0.41 -6.15
CA ILE A 49 -20.77 0.27 -7.57
C ILE A 49 -19.61 -0.72 -7.72
N TYR A 50 -18.58 -0.62 -6.89
CA TYR A 50 -17.45 -1.54 -6.89
C TYR A 50 -17.88 -2.99 -6.63
N ASN A 51 -18.74 -3.21 -5.65
CA ASN A 51 -19.29 -4.52 -5.32
C ASN A 51 -20.16 -5.11 -6.43
N GLU A 52 -20.91 -4.28 -7.16
CA GLU A 52 -21.66 -4.73 -8.34
C GLU A 52 -20.72 -5.13 -9.49
N GLN A 53 -19.64 -4.39 -9.72
CA GLN A 53 -18.64 -4.74 -10.74
C GLN A 53 -17.94 -6.07 -10.42
N ILE A 54 -17.51 -6.29 -9.17
CA ILE A 54 -16.90 -7.57 -8.76
C ILE A 54 -17.86 -8.74 -8.93
N LYS A 55 -19.15 -8.57 -8.61
CA LYS A 55 -20.15 -9.64 -8.70
C LYS A 55 -20.38 -10.12 -10.13
N ASN A 56 -20.26 -9.21 -11.10
CA ASN A 56 -20.63 -9.47 -12.49
C ASN A 56 -19.45 -9.88 -13.37
N ASP A 57 -18.20 -9.74 -12.91
CA ASP A 57 -16.99 -10.06 -13.67
C ASP A 57 -16.04 -10.99 -12.87
N GLU A 58 -15.86 -12.22 -13.39
CA GLU A 58 -15.01 -13.24 -12.75
C GLU A 58 -13.52 -12.85 -12.70
N ASN A 59 -13.03 -12.09 -13.69
CA ASN A 59 -11.64 -11.65 -13.71
C ASN A 59 -11.39 -10.58 -12.63
N ILE A 60 -12.34 -9.65 -12.47
CA ILE A 60 -12.28 -8.63 -11.42
C ILE A 60 -12.37 -9.30 -10.03
N LYS A 61 -13.25 -10.29 -9.86
CA LYS A 61 -13.33 -11.07 -8.63
C LYS A 61 -12.01 -11.79 -8.28
N LYS A 62 -11.39 -12.46 -9.25
CA LYS A 62 -10.08 -13.11 -9.05
C LYS A 62 -8.98 -12.11 -8.67
N LEU A 63 -9.04 -10.89 -9.20
CA LEU A 63 -8.10 -9.84 -8.82
C LEU A 63 -8.33 -9.36 -7.39
N ASP A 64 -9.59 -9.11 -7.00
CA ASP A 64 -9.98 -8.73 -5.63
C ASP A 64 -9.55 -9.78 -4.60
N ASP A 65 -9.79 -11.07 -4.87
CA ASP A 65 -9.36 -12.17 -4.00
C ASP A 65 -7.84 -12.21 -3.82
N LYS A 66 -7.06 -11.96 -4.89
CA LYS A 66 -5.60 -11.86 -4.81
C LYS A 66 -5.14 -10.65 -4.00
N ILE A 67 -5.80 -9.51 -4.15
CA ILE A 67 -5.50 -8.30 -3.38
C ILE A 67 -5.74 -8.56 -1.89
N LYS A 68 -6.87 -9.19 -1.53
CA LYS A 68 -7.18 -9.59 -0.15
C LYS A 68 -6.13 -10.53 0.42
N ALA A 69 -5.75 -11.57 -0.32
CA ALA A 69 -4.70 -12.50 0.11
C ALA A 69 -3.35 -11.79 0.35
N LEU A 70 -2.99 -10.83 -0.52
CA LEU A 70 -1.77 -10.02 -0.31
C LEU A 70 -1.83 -9.18 0.96
N TYR A 71 -3.00 -8.61 1.29
CA TYR A 71 -3.17 -7.87 2.54
C TYR A 71 -3.09 -8.78 3.77
N GLU A 72 -3.69 -9.97 3.73
CA GLU A 72 -3.58 -10.96 4.80
C GLU A 72 -2.14 -11.41 5.01
N ASP A 73 -1.40 -11.67 3.93
CA ASP A 73 -0.01 -12.09 4.02
C ASP A 73 0.90 -10.95 4.51
N LYS A 74 0.64 -9.72 4.08
CA LYS A 74 1.30 -8.53 4.64
C LYS A 74 1.07 -8.46 6.15
N GLU A 75 -0.17 -8.60 6.60
CA GLU A 75 -0.51 -8.55 8.03
C GLU A 75 0.22 -9.64 8.82
N LYS A 76 0.24 -10.88 8.33
CA LYS A 76 0.98 -11.98 8.96
C LYS A 76 2.47 -11.66 9.10
N VAL A 77 3.11 -11.18 8.02
CA VAL A 77 4.53 -10.85 8.04
C VAL A 77 4.82 -9.70 8.99
N THR A 78 3.98 -8.66 8.99
CA THR A 78 4.11 -7.54 9.93
C THR A 78 3.96 -8.00 11.38
N ASN A 79 2.98 -8.86 11.68
CA ASN A 79 2.77 -9.38 13.04
C ASN A 79 3.94 -10.23 13.52
N ILE A 80 4.46 -11.12 12.67
CA ILE A 80 5.66 -11.93 12.98
C ILE A 80 6.86 -11.03 13.23
N ASN A 81 7.06 -10.01 12.40
CA ASN A 81 8.16 -9.07 12.59
C ASN A 81 8.03 -8.32 13.92
N GLN A 82 6.84 -7.83 14.25
CA GLN A 82 6.58 -7.16 15.52
C GLN A 82 6.85 -8.09 16.71
N GLU A 83 6.46 -9.36 16.63
CA GLU A 83 6.73 -10.35 17.67
C GLU A 83 8.23 -10.56 17.89
N ILE A 84 9.00 -10.67 16.79
CA ILE A 84 10.46 -10.79 16.85
C ILE A 84 11.07 -9.55 17.52
N MET A 85 10.60 -8.35 17.17
CA MET A 85 11.09 -7.11 17.75
C MET A 85 10.78 -7.02 19.24
N ASN A 86 9.56 -7.37 19.65
CA ASN A 86 9.16 -7.39 21.05
C ASN A 86 10.02 -8.37 21.85
N LYS A 87 10.20 -9.62 21.38
CA LYS A 87 11.06 -10.63 22.02
C LYS A 87 12.51 -10.18 22.11
N SER A 88 13.01 -9.51 21.08
CA SER A 88 14.36 -8.93 21.11
C SER A 88 14.45 -7.85 22.18
N SER A 89 13.49 -6.94 22.27
CA SER A 89 13.46 -5.89 23.29
C SER A 89 13.40 -6.47 24.71
N GLU A 90 12.53 -7.45 24.94
CA GLU A 90 12.42 -8.18 26.21
C GLU A 90 13.75 -8.83 26.59
N TYR A 91 14.40 -9.53 25.66
CA TYR A 91 15.71 -10.15 25.89
C TYR A 91 16.76 -9.15 26.38
N TYR A 92 16.89 -7.98 25.73
CA TYR A 92 17.89 -6.99 26.15
C TYR A 92 17.53 -6.35 27.49
N SER A 93 16.24 -6.16 27.77
CA SER A 93 15.78 -5.67 29.07
C SER A 93 16.11 -6.63 30.21
N ASP A 94 15.87 -7.94 30.00
CA ASP A 94 16.18 -8.98 30.98
C ASP A 94 17.69 -9.06 31.25
N VAL A 95 18.51 -9.05 30.20
CA VAL A 95 19.96 -9.14 30.32
C VAL A 95 20.53 -7.88 30.98
N GLU A 96 20.00 -6.69 30.69
CA GLU A 96 20.37 -5.44 31.37
C GLU A 96 20.04 -5.47 32.87
N SER A 97 18.87 -6.01 33.21
CA SER A 97 18.45 -6.19 34.61
C SER A 97 19.39 -7.14 35.36
N ILE A 98 19.74 -8.27 34.74
CA ILE A 98 20.70 -9.24 35.31
C ILE A 98 22.09 -8.60 35.47
N ALA A 99 22.60 -7.94 34.42
CA ALA A 99 23.90 -7.28 34.44
C ALA A 99 23.98 -6.15 35.47
N SER A 100 22.85 -5.49 35.76
CA SER A 100 22.77 -4.44 36.77
C SER A 100 23.02 -4.94 38.20
N ASN A 101 22.86 -6.25 38.45
CA ASN A 101 23.12 -6.87 39.75
C ASN A 101 24.58 -7.28 39.95
N ILE A 102 25.45 -7.10 38.95
CA ILE A 102 26.89 -7.38 39.07
C ILE A 102 27.53 -6.43 40.09
N THR A 103 28.20 -7.00 41.09
CA THR A 103 28.83 -6.25 42.19
C THR A 103 30.12 -5.55 41.76
N ASP A 104 30.92 -6.20 40.91
CA ASP A 104 32.14 -5.59 40.37
C ASP A 104 31.75 -4.43 39.43
N SER A 105 32.08 -3.21 39.83
CA SER A 105 31.64 -1.99 39.15
C SER A 105 32.28 -1.82 37.77
N LEU A 106 33.52 -2.29 37.58
CA LEU A 106 34.21 -2.22 36.30
C LEU A 106 33.59 -3.23 35.32
N LEU A 107 33.42 -4.46 35.76
CA LEU A 107 32.81 -5.54 34.99
C LEU A 107 31.36 -5.21 34.63
N LYS A 108 30.56 -4.71 35.59
CA LYS A 108 29.20 -4.24 35.36
C LYS A 108 29.16 -3.21 34.24
N LYS A 109 30.02 -2.18 34.31
CA LYS A 109 30.07 -1.13 33.30
C LYS A 109 30.40 -1.69 31.92
N GLN A 110 31.40 -2.55 31.83
CA GLN A 110 31.82 -3.16 30.56
C GLN A 110 30.71 -4.02 29.94
N ILE A 111 30.02 -4.82 30.76
CA ILE A 111 28.93 -5.68 30.27
C ILE A 111 27.74 -4.84 29.81
N LEU A 112 27.33 -3.84 30.58
CA LEU A 112 26.23 -2.94 30.19
C LEU A 112 26.53 -2.20 28.87
N GLU A 113 27.79 -1.80 28.65
CA GLU A 113 28.21 -1.17 27.40
C GLU A 113 28.12 -2.14 26.21
N LEU A 114 28.55 -3.39 26.38
CA LEU A 114 28.44 -4.43 25.36
C LEU A 114 26.98 -4.76 25.02
N ILE A 115 26.11 -4.85 26.04
CA ILE A 115 24.66 -5.05 25.87
C ILE A 115 24.08 -3.92 25.02
N LYS A 116 24.39 -2.66 25.36
CA LYS A 116 23.91 -1.49 24.63
C LYS A 116 24.36 -1.48 23.17
N ILE A 117 25.65 -1.69 22.91
CA ILE A 117 26.18 -1.75 21.53
C ILE A 117 25.49 -2.86 20.73
N SER A 118 25.23 -4.00 21.37
CA SER A 118 24.53 -5.11 20.72
C SER A 118 23.06 -4.79 20.43
N ALA A 119 22.37 -4.11 21.33
CA ALA A 119 20.97 -3.70 21.16
C ALA A 119 20.82 -2.62 20.07
N ASP A 120 21.73 -1.62 20.04
CA ASP A 120 21.72 -0.53 19.07
C ASP A 120 21.85 -1.04 17.63
N LYS A 121 22.58 -2.14 17.41
CA LYS A 121 22.69 -2.80 16.10
C LYS A 121 21.35 -3.31 15.58
N ILE A 122 20.42 -3.68 16.47
CA ILE A 122 19.08 -4.15 16.11
C ILE A 122 18.17 -2.95 15.82
N TYR A 123 18.26 -1.90 16.63
CA TYR A 123 17.52 -0.65 16.44
C TYR A 123 17.88 0.07 15.13
N LEU A 124 19.15 0.04 14.72
CA LEU A 124 19.57 0.63 13.44
C LEU A 124 19.06 -0.14 12.21
N LYS A 125 18.82 -1.45 12.35
CA LYS A 125 18.20 -2.27 11.28
C LYS A 125 16.71 -1.92 11.11
N GLU A 126 16.05 -1.53 12.19
CA GLU A 126 14.65 -1.07 12.19
C GLU A 126 14.50 0.21 11.36
N LYS A 127 15.34 1.22 11.60
CA LYS A 127 15.31 2.50 10.89
C LYS A 127 15.65 2.40 9.39
N SER A 128 16.41 1.39 8.97
CA SER A 128 16.68 1.14 7.54
C SER A 128 15.53 0.43 6.81
N SER A 129 14.58 -0.15 7.54
CA SER A 129 13.47 -0.93 6.97
C SER A 129 12.16 -0.12 6.87
N GLU A 130 12.13 1.09 7.44
CA GLU A 130 11.01 2.04 7.38
C GLU A 130 11.08 3.04 6.21
N ASN A 131 12.14 3.01 5.37
CA ASN A 131 12.29 3.86 4.18
C ASN A 131 12.09 3.09 2.87
#